data_AF-A0A9E0Y502-F1
#
_entry.id   AF-A0A9E0Y502-F1
#
_cell.length_a   1.000
_cell.length_b   1.000
_cell.length_c   1.000
_cell.angle_alpha   90.00
_cell.angle_beta   90.00
_cell.angle_gamma   90.00
#
_symmetry.space_group_name_H-M   'P 1'
#
loop_
_entity.id
_entity.type
_entity.pdbx_description
1 polymer ?
#
loop_
_entity_poly.entity_id
_entity_poly.type
_entity_poly.pdbx_seq_one_letter_code
_entity_poly.pdbx_strand_id
1 'polypeptide(L)'
;MEKLKTNFKTQNQLTPTAIPMAQGYELIITADRKKITLKHPITPTQFEITIDAQGRASVHLLSDNISLQAEKSLTFEAEKIKLKAQDQINFQAQGNLVQEVQGDVLEETQGAHKSIAQSHKMVATTFNVEIKANDDVRVDGERLFFNCND
;
A
#
# COMPACT_ATOMS: atom_id res chain seq x y z
N MET A 1 -34.82 58.39 18.00
CA MET A 1 -34.64 56.94 18.13
C MET A 1 -34.78 56.31 16.75
N GLU A 2 -33.70 56.30 15.97
CA GLU A 2 -33.63 55.59 14.69
C GLU A 2 -33.46 54.10 14.95
N LYS A 3 -34.34 53.28 14.36
CA LYS A 3 -34.20 51.82 14.38
C LYS A 3 -33.20 51.42 13.30
N LEU A 4 -31.99 51.02 13.70
CA LEU A 4 -31.06 50.29 12.83
C LEU A 4 -31.75 49.01 12.33
N LYS A 5 -32.00 48.93 11.03
CA LYS A 5 -32.31 47.67 10.35
C LYS A 5 -30.99 47.01 9.99
N THR A 6 -30.56 46.07 10.82
CA THR A 6 -29.41 45.20 10.54
C THR A 6 -29.84 44.19 9.47
N ASN A 7 -29.43 44.45 8.22
CA ASN A 7 -29.53 43.46 7.14
C ASN A 7 -28.55 42.32 7.44
N PHE A 8 -29.08 41.19 7.90
CA PHE A 8 -28.35 39.94 7.92
C PHE A 8 -28.05 39.55 6.47
N LYS A 9 -26.77 39.68 6.08
CA LYS A 9 -26.27 39.09 4.84
C LYS A 9 -26.56 37.59 4.90
N THR A 10 -27.36 37.11 3.96
CA THR A 10 -27.52 35.70 3.63
C THR A 10 -26.13 35.10 3.45
N GLN A 11 -25.71 34.27 4.41
CA GLN A 11 -24.58 33.40 4.18
C GLN A 11 -24.99 32.50 3.00
N ASN A 12 -24.25 32.60 1.89
CA ASN A 12 -24.29 31.59 0.84
C ASN A 12 -23.88 30.27 1.51
N GLN A 13 -24.86 29.50 1.99
CA GLN A 13 -24.64 28.14 2.43
C GLN A 13 -24.28 27.36 1.18
N LEU A 14 -22.99 27.08 1.03
CA LEU A 14 -22.51 26.10 0.07
C LEU A 14 -23.24 24.80 0.42
N THR A 15 -23.99 24.26 -0.54
CA THR A 15 -24.68 22.98 -0.38
C THR A 15 -23.82 21.86 -0.95
N PRO A 16 -23.80 20.67 -0.32
CA PRO A 16 -23.21 19.49 -0.93
C PRO A 16 -23.87 19.19 -2.27
N THR A 17 -23.07 18.75 -3.25
CA THR A 17 -23.57 18.23 -4.53
C THR A 17 -23.70 16.73 -4.41
N ALA A 18 -24.89 16.19 -4.68
CA ALA A 18 -25.14 14.76 -4.72
C ALA A 18 -25.53 14.36 -6.15
N ILE A 19 -24.83 13.37 -6.71
CA ILE A 19 -25.07 12.84 -8.04
C ILE A 19 -25.54 11.39 -7.87
N PRO A 20 -26.79 11.07 -8.24
CA PRO A 20 -27.28 9.69 -8.18
C PRO A 20 -26.55 8.82 -9.19
N MET A 21 -26.19 7.62 -8.77
CA MET A 21 -25.49 6.61 -9.55
C MET A 21 -26.36 5.35 -9.69
N ALA A 22 -25.90 4.37 -10.45
CA ALA A 22 -26.60 3.10 -10.61
C ALA A 22 -26.80 2.40 -9.25
N GLN A 23 -27.86 1.58 -9.15
CA GLN A 23 -28.09 0.68 -8.01
C GLN A 23 -28.15 1.39 -6.64
N GLY A 24 -28.63 2.63 -6.59
CA GLY A 24 -28.82 3.36 -5.33
C GLY A 24 -27.55 3.98 -4.74
N TYR A 25 -26.44 3.93 -5.47
CA TYR A 25 -25.22 4.64 -5.09
C TYR A 25 -25.37 6.16 -5.29
N GLU A 26 -24.61 6.92 -4.52
CA GLU A 26 -24.51 8.37 -4.66
C GLU A 26 -23.05 8.80 -4.62
N LEU A 27 -22.66 9.64 -5.58
CA LEU A 27 -21.42 10.40 -5.53
C LEU A 27 -21.71 11.75 -4.86
N ILE A 28 -21.06 12.01 -3.72
CA ILE A 28 -21.27 13.23 -2.94
C ILE A 28 -19.99 14.03 -2.92
N ILE A 29 -20.11 15.32 -3.24
CA ILE A 29 -19.06 16.32 -3.11
C ILE A 29 -19.50 17.29 -2.01
N THR A 30 -18.68 17.45 -0.98
CA THR A 30 -19.01 18.37 0.12
C THR A 30 -19.05 19.82 -0.36
N ALA A 31 -19.84 20.62 0.34
CA ALA A 31 -19.99 22.06 0.11
C ALA A 31 -18.66 22.83 0.01
N ASP A 32 -17.71 22.49 0.86
CA ASP A 32 -16.37 23.09 0.90
C ASP A 32 -15.41 22.51 -0.16
N ARG A 33 -15.87 21.54 -0.95
CA ARG A 33 -15.12 20.82 -1.99
C ARG A 33 -13.86 20.11 -1.48
N LYS A 34 -13.81 19.82 -0.18
CA LYS A 34 -12.68 19.12 0.44
C LYS A 34 -12.88 17.61 0.51
N LYS A 35 -14.08 17.11 0.22
CA LYS A 35 -14.36 15.67 0.31
C LYS A 35 -15.26 15.20 -0.84
N ILE A 36 -14.88 14.06 -1.41
CA ILE A 36 -15.65 13.33 -2.42
C ILE A 36 -15.87 11.91 -1.91
N THR A 37 -17.11 11.43 -1.87
CA THR A 37 -17.43 10.07 -1.44
C THR A 37 -18.36 9.36 -2.41
N LEU A 38 -18.09 8.09 -2.70
CA LEU A 38 -19.07 7.17 -3.29
C LEU A 38 -19.64 6.29 -2.17
N LYS A 39 -20.95 6.39 -1.94
CA LYS A 39 -21.62 5.65 -0.87
C LYS A 39 -22.90 4.98 -1.37
N HIS A 40 -23.30 3.91 -0.69
CA HIS A 40 -24.63 3.33 -0.76
C HIS A 40 -25.29 3.45 0.62
N PRO A 41 -26.62 3.61 0.74
CA PRO A 41 -27.26 3.91 2.03
C PRO A 41 -27.09 2.83 3.11
N ILE A 42 -26.87 1.58 2.69
CA ILE A 42 -26.81 0.42 3.60
C ILE A 42 -25.42 -0.22 3.70
N THR A 43 -24.44 0.20 2.89
CA THR A 43 -23.07 -0.33 2.95
C THR A 43 -22.10 0.74 3.45
N PRO A 44 -20.94 0.35 4.01
CA PRO A 44 -19.86 1.29 4.27
C PRO A 44 -19.46 2.08 3.01
N THR A 45 -18.90 3.28 3.21
CA THR A 45 -18.34 4.11 2.13
C THR A 45 -17.24 3.35 1.39
N GLN A 46 -17.39 3.19 0.09
CA GLN A 46 -16.48 2.39 -0.74
C GLN A 46 -15.29 3.19 -1.28
N PHE A 47 -15.49 4.49 -1.47
CA PHE A 47 -14.47 5.40 -1.99
C PHE A 47 -14.59 6.74 -1.29
N GLU A 48 -13.46 7.26 -0.82
CA GLU A 48 -13.38 8.59 -0.22
C GLU A 48 -12.08 9.28 -0.63
N ILE A 49 -12.19 10.51 -1.11
CA ILE A 49 -11.07 11.46 -1.19
C ILE A 49 -11.33 12.57 -0.19
N THR A 50 -10.34 12.89 0.64
CA THR A 50 -10.42 14.00 1.61
C THR A 50 -9.18 14.89 1.49
N ILE A 51 -9.37 16.21 1.54
CA ILE A 51 -8.31 17.23 1.55
C ILE A 51 -8.30 17.88 2.93
N ASP A 52 -7.17 17.81 3.64
CA ASP A 52 -7.03 18.39 4.97
C ASP A 52 -6.86 19.92 4.96
N ALA A 53 -6.73 20.52 6.14
CA ALA A 53 -6.55 21.97 6.27
C ALA A 53 -5.23 22.49 5.67
N GLN A 54 -4.23 21.62 5.51
CA GLN A 54 -2.93 21.91 4.91
C GLN A 54 -2.91 21.65 3.39
N GLY A 55 -4.04 21.21 2.81
CA GLY A 55 -4.16 20.92 1.38
C GLY A 55 -3.64 19.54 0.98
N ARG A 56 -3.36 18.65 1.94
CA ARG A 56 -2.92 17.28 1.64
C ARG A 56 -4.14 16.40 1.38
N ALA A 57 -4.09 15.65 0.28
CA ALA A 57 -5.15 14.71 -0.09
C ALA A 57 -4.88 13.32 0.49
N SER A 58 -5.94 12.64 0.93
CA SER A 58 -5.95 11.21 1.24
C SER A 58 -7.00 10.51 0.39
N VAL A 59 -6.74 9.25 0.06
CA VAL A 59 -7.66 8.38 -0.67
C VAL A 59 -7.89 7.11 0.14
N HIS A 60 -9.15 6.76 0.36
CA HIS A 60 -9.55 5.52 1.00
C HIS A 60 -10.42 4.72 0.03
N LEU A 61 -10.02 3.46 -0.19
CA LEU A 61 -10.71 2.51 -1.06
C LEU A 61 -11.10 1.28 -0.25
N LEU A 62 -12.38 0.95 -0.27
CA LEU A 62 -12.94 -0.26 0.29
C LEU A 62 -13.79 -0.94 -0.79
N SER A 63 -13.33 -2.10 -1.23
CA SER A 63 -13.97 -2.88 -2.28
C SER A 63 -13.66 -4.35 -2.07
N ASP A 64 -14.54 -5.22 -2.56
CA ASP A 64 -14.29 -6.65 -2.63
C ASP A 64 -13.12 -6.96 -3.58
N ASN A 65 -12.93 -6.13 -4.61
CA ASN A 65 -11.87 -6.28 -5.60
C ASN A 65 -11.29 -4.91 -6.02
N ILE A 66 -9.96 -4.81 -6.07
CA ILE A 66 -9.24 -3.65 -6.62
C ILE A 66 -8.22 -4.19 -7.63
N SER A 67 -8.26 -3.68 -8.86
CA SER A 67 -7.30 -4.00 -9.92
C SER A 67 -6.64 -2.72 -10.41
N LEU A 68 -5.31 -2.72 -10.42
CA LEU A 68 -4.48 -1.64 -10.94
C LEU A 68 -3.69 -2.17 -12.13
N GLN A 69 -3.97 -1.63 -13.32
CA GLN A 69 -3.30 -2.02 -14.55
C GLN A 69 -2.65 -0.79 -15.18
N ALA A 70 -1.40 -0.93 -15.59
CA ALA A 70 -0.67 0.09 -16.34
C ALA A 70 0.00 -0.56 -17.55
N GLU A 71 -0.11 0.08 -18.72
CA GLU A 71 0.45 -0.46 -19.97
C GLU A 71 1.98 -0.28 -20.07
N LYS A 72 2.54 0.66 -19.32
CA LYS A 72 3.95 1.02 -19.39
C LYS A 72 4.65 0.88 -18.04
N SER A 73 4.20 1.65 -17.05
CA SER A 73 4.81 1.66 -15.72
C SER A 73 3.77 1.93 -14.64
N LEU A 74 3.94 1.25 -13.51
CA LEU A 74 3.23 1.49 -12.26
C LEU A 74 4.29 1.71 -11.17
N THR A 75 4.26 2.87 -10.53
CA THR A 75 5.23 3.25 -9.49
C THR A 75 4.48 3.63 -8.22
N PHE A 76 4.96 3.12 -7.09
CA PHE A 76 4.52 3.53 -5.76
C PHE A 76 5.69 4.22 -5.05
N GLU A 77 5.50 5.48 -4.68
CA GLU A 77 6.51 6.28 -3.97
C GLU A 77 5.88 6.83 -2.70
N ALA A 78 6.51 6.54 -1.56
CA ALA A 78 6.12 7.02 -0.25
C ALA A 78 7.29 6.86 0.71
N GLU A 79 7.29 7.64 1.80
CA GLU A 79 8.21 7.42 2.92
C GLU A 79 8.02 6.02 3.53
N LYS A 80 6.79 5.49 3.48
CA LYS A 80 6.46 4.16 4.00
C LYS A 80 5.38 3.47 3.19
N ILE A 81 5.63 2.23 2.81
CA ILE A 81 4.65 1.32 2.20
C ILE A 81 4.41 0.15 3.16
N LYS A 82 3.14 -0.23 3.36
CA LYS A 82 2.75 -1.43 4.11
C LYS A 82 1.79 -2.26 3.27
N LEU A 83 2.14 -3.51 3.04
CA LEU A 83 1.28 -4.51 2.40
C LEU A 83 0.91 -5.56 3.44
N LYS A 84 -0.39 -5.85 3.56
CA LYS A 84 -0.90 -6.87 4.48
C LYS A 84 -2.00 -7.67 3.76
N ALA A 85 -1.86 -8.97 3.77
CA ALA A 85 -2.91 -9.90 3.36
C ALA A 85 -3.23 -10.86 4.51
N GLN A 86 -4.47 -11.36 4.54
CA GLN A 86 -4.89 -12.38 5.51
C GLN A 86 -4.52 -13.80 5.05
N ASP A 87 -4.55 -14.04 3.73
CA ASP A 87 -4.31 -15.35 3.13
C ASP A 87 -2.93 -15.40 2.45
N GLN A 88 -2.75 -14.62 1.37
CA GLN A 88 -1.52 -14.68 0.57
C GLN A 88 -1.15 -13.34 -0.07
N ILE A 89 0.15 -13.16 -0.31
CA ILE A 89 0.70 -12.12 -1.20
C ILE A 89 1.53 -12.84 -2.26
N ASN A 90 1.25 -12.57 -3.54
CA ASN A 90 1.97 -13.16 -4.67
C ASN A 90 2.69 -12.07 -5.46
N PHE A 91 3.99 -12.24 -5.65
CA PHE A 91 4.79 -11.43 -6.57
C PHE A 91 5.19 -12.29 -7.76
N GLN A 92 4.83 -11.86 -8.96
CA GLN A 92 5.17 -12.54 -10.21
C GLN A 92 5.76 -11.53 -11.18
N ALA A 93 6.95 -11.82 -11.70
CA ALA A 93 7.60 -11.03 -12.73
C ALA A 93 7.96 -11.97 -13.89
N GLN A 94 7.59 -11.57 -15.12
CA GLN A 94 8.04 -12.28 -16.32
C GLN A 94 9.47 -11.91 -16.73
N GLY A 95 9.91 -10.71 -16.35
CA GLY A 95 11.29 -10.26 -16.45
C GLY A 95 12.03 -10.40 -15.13
N ASN A 96 12.81 -9.39 -14.77
CA ASN A 96 13.59 -9.37 -13.54
C ASN A 96 12.77 -8.84 -12.36
N LEU A 97 12.96 -9.45 -11.19
CA LEU A 97 12.58 -8.87 -9.90
C LEU A 97 13.86 -8.37 -9.23
N VAL A 98 13.97 -7.05 -9.04
CA VAL A 98 15.12 -6.41 -8.39
C VAL A 98 14.63 -5.72 -7.12
N GLN A 99 15.32 -5.97 -6.01
CA GLN A 99 15.09 -5.31 -4.73
C GLN A 99 16.39 -4.66 -4.28
N GLU A 100 16.35 -3.35 -4.06
CA GLU A 100 17.47 -2.58 -3.53
C GLU A 100 17.04 -1.94 -2.21
N VAL A 101 17.77 -2.22 -1.14
CA VAL A 101 17.49 -1.74 0.21
C VAL A 101 18.77 -1.16 0.79
N GLN A 102 18.70 0.10 1.21
CA GLN A 102 19.84 0.81 1.79
C GLN A 102 20.00 0.55 3.30
N GLY A 103 18.93 0.15 3.97
CA GLY A 103 18.92 -0.30 5.36
C GLY A 103 18.86 -1.82 5.46
N ASP A 104 18.18 -2.32 6.49
CA ASP A 104 18.08 -3.74 6.77
C ASP A 104 16.89 -4.41 6.05
N VAL A 105 17.07 -5.69 5.72
CA VAL A 105 15.98 -6.59 5.30
C VAL A 105 15.77 -7.63 6.40
N LEU A 106 14.51 -7.78 6.83
CA LEU A 106 14.09 -8.81 7.78
C LEU A 106 12.99 -9.66 7.15
N GLU A 107 13.23 -10.96 7.06
CA GLU A 107 12.26 -11.95 6.60
C GLU A 107 11.97 -12.94 7.73
N GLU A 108 10.73 -12.93 8.22
CA GLU A 108 10.28 -13.87 9.25
C GLU A 108 9.21 -14.79 8.67
N THR A 109 9.50 -16.10 8.65
CA THR A 109 8.57 -17.12 8.19
C THR A 109 8.30 -18.10 9.32
N GLN A 110 7.04 -18.23 9.73
CA GLN A 110 6.64 -19.21 10.76
C GLN A 110 6.58 -20.64 10.20
N GLY A 111 6.25 -20.77 8.91
CA GLY A 111 6.26 -22.03 8.17
C GLY A 111 7.58 -22.29 7.44
N ALA A 112 7.52 -23.03 6.34
CA ALA A 112 8.68 -23.28 5.51
C ALA A 112 9.01 -22.09 4.60
N HIS A 113 10.27 -21.68 4.56
CA HIS A 113 10.81 -20.81 3.52
C HIS A 113 11.52 -21.69 2.47
N LYS A 114 11.08 -21.61 1.21
CA LYS A 114 11.66 -22.35 0.09
C LYS A 114 12.07 -21.38 -1.02
N SER A 115 13.36 -21.36 -1.35
CA SER A 115 13.90 -20.64 -2.51
C SER A 115 14.45 -21.64 -3.52
N ILE A 116 14.02 -21.53 -4.78
CA ILE A 116 14.46 -22.40 -5.87
C ILE A 116 14.94 -21.51 -7.00
N ALA A 117 16.19 -21.68 -7.42
CA ALA A 117 16.76 -20.98 -8.55
C ALA A 117 17.76 -21.89 -9.27
N GLN A 118 18.03 -21.59 -10.55
CA GLN A 118 19.11 -22.25 -11.27
C GLN A 118 20.48 -21.94 -10.63
N SER A 119 20.63 -20.73 -10.08
CA SER A 119 21.79 -20.30 -9.31
C SER A 119 21.34 -19.39 -8.19
N HIS A 120 21.88 -19.61 -6.99
CA HIS A 120 21.63 -18.78 -5.82
C HIS A 120 22.98 -18.35 -5.23
N LYS A 121 23.15 -17.04 -5.02
CA LYS A 121 24.40 -16.47 -4.54
C LYS A 121 24.12 -15.52 -3.38
N MET A 122 24.65 -15.86 -2.20
CA MET A 122 24.67 -14.98 -1.03
C MET A 122 26.09 -14.45 -0.84
N VAL A 123 26.25 -13.13 -0.75
CA VAL A 123 27.55 -12.48 -0.57
C VAL A 123 27.41 -11.43 0.52
N ALA A 124 28.25 -11.53 1.55
CA ALA A 124 28.50 -10.43 2.46
C ALA A 124 29.73 -9.65 1.96
N THR A 125 29.58 -8.35 1.68
CA THR A 125 30.70 -7.48 1.27
C THR A 125 31.55 -7.08 2.48
N THR A 126 30.88 -6.87 3.61
CA THR A 126 31.47 -6.65 4.92
C THR A 126 31.00 -7.78 5.84
N PHE A 127 31.91 -8.35 6.62
CA PHE A 127 31.64 -9.44 7.58
C PHE A 127 31.26 -10.79 6.93
N ASN A 128 30.37 -11.54 7.59
CA ASN A 128 30.14 -12.95 7.37
C ASN A 128 28.70 -13.21 6.89
N VAL A 129 28.52 -14.30 6.17
CA VAL A 129 27.21 -14.95 6.05
C VAL A 129 27.10 -15.94 7.21
N GLU A 130 26.19 -15.69 8.14
CA GLU A 130 25.92 -16.60 9.27
C GLU A 130 24.69 -17.46 8.96
N ILE A 131 24.84 -18.77 9.09
CA ILE A 131 23.74 -19.73 8.98
C ILE A 131 23.63 -20.44 10.33
N LYS A 132 22.49 -20.28 10.98
CA LYS A 132 22.16 -20.95 12.23
C LYS A 132 20.93 -21.83 12.04
N ALA A 133 21.09 -23.13 12.27
CA ALA A 133 20.00 -24.07 12.37
C ALA A 133 19.94 -24.62 13.80
N ASN A 134 18.73 -24.93 14.29
CA ASN A 134 18.56 -25.60 15.58
C ASN A 134 18.92 -27.09 15.49
N ASP A 135 18.74 -27.67 14.31
CA ASP A 135 19.08 -29.05 13.99
C ASP A 135 20.22 -29.00 12.95
N ASP A 136 20.09 -29.68 11.82
CA ASP A 136 21.16 -29.75 10.82
C ASP A 136 21.08 -28.66 9.74
N VAL A 137 22.26 -28.28 9.24
CA VAL A 137 22.42 -27.65 7.92
C VAL A 137 22.91 -28.72 6.95
N ARG A 138 22.05 -29.14 6.03
CA ARG A 138 22.43 -30.07 4.96
C ARG A 138 22.80 -29.30 3.70
N VAL A 139 24.02 -29.50 3.22
CA VAL A 139 24.50 -28.98 1.94
C VAL A 139 24.89 -30.17 1.08
N ASP A 140 24.16 -30.39 -0.01
CA ASP A 140 24.49 -31.43 -0.99
C ASP A 140 25.07 -30.78 -2.25
N GLY A 141 26.21 -31.28 -2.73
CA GLY A 141 26.83 -30.81 -3.97
C GLY A 141 28.12 -31.57 -4.30
N GLU A 142 28.49 -31.60 -5.58
CA GLU A 142 29.71 -32.29 -6.02
C GLU A 142 31.00 -31.64 -5.48
N ARG A 143 30.97 -30.32 -5.23
CA ARG A 143 32.13 -29.54 -4.80
C ARG A 143 31.74 -28.59 -3.68
N LEU A 144 32.05 -28.98 -2.44
CA LEU A 144 31.95 -28.12 -1.27
C LEU A 144 33.36 -27.75 -0.82
N PHE A 145 33.64 -26.45 -0.73
CA PHE A 145 34.93 -25.95 -0.30
C PHE A 145 34.75 -25.14 0.98
N PHE A 146 35.19 -25.71 2.10
CA PHE A 146 35.19 -25.06 3.38
C PHE A 146 36.61 -24.55 3.64
N ASN A 147 36.79 -23.23 3.57
CA ASN A 147 38.02 -22.60 4.00
C ASN A 147 37.94 -22.35 5.50
N CYS A 148 38.66 -23.12 6.29
CA CYS A 148 38.99 -22.81 7.67
C CYS A 148 40.49 -22.52 7.76
N ASN A 149 40.88 -21.49 8.52
CA ASN A 149 42.25 -21.38 9.00
C ASN A 149 42.29 -22.16 10.33
N ASP A 150 43.25 -23.08 10.47
CA ASP A 150 43.49 -23.88 11.69
C ASP A 150 43.86 -23.01 12.91
#